data_AF-A0A2S5DDY6-F1
#
_entry.id   AF-A0A2S5DDY6-F1
#
_cell.length_a   1.000
_cell.length_b   1.000
_cell.length_c   1.000
_cell.angle_alpha   90.00
_cell.angle_beta   90.00
_cell.angle_gamma   90.00
#
_symmetry.space_group_name_H-M   'P 1'
#
loop_
_entity.id
_entity.type
_entity.pdbx_description
1 polymer ?
#
loop_
_entity_poly.entity_id
_entity_poly.type
_entity_poly.pdbx_seq_one_letter_code
_entity_poly.pdbx_strand_id
1 'polypeptide(L)'
;MQQPFEVRELDLGNVEEARQALRVQLASHQLEVQWLNYPGLPLLWPDLAAVRSCRERIWAAFEGGALRGLVVVSRRPDGGIHIDRTVVDPEHLAQGWGYRLLNRAVQGETSCSVDTAEVNRAALALYHKAGFVQTQRWLTPDGLALWRLEYRPAEPPALELRADGWVKGALQLPSPNCDERSPGCVPELLVIHNISLPPYRYGGAGVEQLFTNRLDPAEHPYYQGIHQLRVSAHFFIRRDGQLLQFVPTGKRAWHAGVSSWRGREKCNDFSIGVEMEGCDFEPFSEAQYRMLAALSAALRKRLPLIAVTGHEHIAPGRKTDPGPFFDWARAQADCQLAN
;
A
#
# COMPACT_ATOMS: atom_id res chain seq x y z
N MET A 1 -4.36 20.89 0.56
CA MET A 1 -4.07 20.26 1.87
C MET A 1 -2.57 20.28 2.09
N GLN A 2 -2.10 20.50 3.31
CA GLN A 2 -0.70 20.27 3.65
C GLN A 2 -0.42 18.76 3.54
N GLN A 3 0.66 18.39 2.85
CA GLN A 3 1.05 16.99 2.72
C GLN A 3 1.38 16.42 4.12
N PRO A 4 0.70 15.33 4.56
CA PRO A 4 0.83 14.83 5.93
C PRO A 4 2.20 14.19 6.18
N PHE A 5 2.81 13.61 5.15
CA PHE A 5 4.12 12.98 5.18
C PHE A 5 4.69 12.88 3.76
N GLU A 6 6.00 12.67 3.67
CA GLU A 6 6.72 12.55 2.40
C GLU A 6 7.66 11.34 2.44
N VAL A 7 7.76 10.60 1.33
CA VAL A 7 8.81 9.59 1.13
C VAL A 7 9.61 9.96 -0.12
N ARG A 8 10.89 10.27 0.05
CA ARG A 8 11.78 10.70 -1.03
C ARG A 8 13.22 10.25 -0.79
N GLU A 9 14.08 10.48 -1.77
CA GLU A 9 15.52 10.26 -1.60
C GLU A 9 16.08 11.28 -0.59
N LEU A 10 16.95 10.81 0.29
CA LEU A 10 17.60 11.63 1.31
C LEU A 10 18.62 12.57 0.66
N ASP A 11 18.59 13.87 0.98
CA ASP A 11 19.61 14.80 0.49
C ASP A 11 20.84 14.79 1.41
N LEU A 12 21.88 14.08 0.99
CA LEU A 12 23.16 14.02 1.73
C LEU A 12 23.97 15.33 1.66
N GLY A 13 23.63 16.23 0.73
CA GLY A 13 24.15 17.60 0.70
C GLY A 13 23.59 18.46 1.83
N ASN A 14 22.35 18.17 2.26
CA ASN A 14 21.71 18.82 3.39
C ASN A 14 22.24 18.26 4.72
N VAL A 15 23.04 19.07 5.42
CA VAL A 15 23.66 18.68 6.70
C VAL A 15 22.63 18.32 7.76
N GLU A 16 21.46 18.95 7.76
CA GLU A 16 20.43 18.66 8.75
C GLU A 16 19.76 17.30 8.52
N GLU A 17 19.47 16.97 7.27
CA GLU A 17 18.96 15.63 6.91
C GLU A 17 19.98 14.53 7.25
N ALA A 18 21.26 14.76 6.95
CA ALA A 18 22.33 13.82 7.30
C ALA A 18 22.46 13.63 8.83
N ARG A 19 22.30 14.70 9.63
CA ARG A 19 22.26 14.59 11.10
C ARG A 19 21.05 13.81 11.59
N GLN A 20 19.87 14.05 11.00
CA GLN A 20 18.66 13.30 11.34
C GLN A 20 18.80 11.81 11.01
N ALA A 21 19.40 11.47 9.87
CA ALA A 21 19.69 10.08 9.49
C ALA A 21 20.63 9.39 10.50
N LEU A 22 21.71 10.07 10.90
CA LEU A 22 22.62 9.56 11.94
C LEU A 22 21.87 9.34 13.27
N ARG A 23 21.09 10.34 13.72
CA ARG A 23 20.30 10.28 14.96
C ARG A 23 19.36 9.07 14.97
N VAL A 24 18.55 8.93 13.92
CA VAL A 24 17.54 7.86 13.79
C VAL A 24 18.21 6.49 13.75
N GLN A 25 19.33 6.35 13.03
CA GLN A 25 20.10 5.12 13.00
C GLN A 25 20.66 4.75 14.37
N LEU A 26 21.31 5.69 15.07
CA LEU A 26 21.92 5.40 16.38
C LEU A 26 20.86 4.96 17.41
N ALA A 27 19.71 5.64 17.44
CA ALA A 27 18.60 5.29 18.31
C ALA A 27 18.02 3.89 17.99
N SER A 28 17.76 3.62 16.71
CA SER A 28 17.28 2.31 16.25
C SER A 28 18.28 1.19 16.52
N HIS A 29 19.57 1.46 16.33
CA HIS A 29 20.64 0.49 16.55
C HIS A 29 20.77 0.11 18.03
N GLN A 30 20.69 1.08 18.94
CA GLN A 30 20.72 0.83 20.38
C GLN A 30 19.59 -0.11 20.80
N LEU A 31 18.39 0.10 20.25
CA LEU A 31 17.24 -0.76 20.49
C LEU A 31 17.43 -2.16 19.91
N GLU A 32 17.97 -2.26 18.70
CA GLU A 32 18.22 -3.54 18.03
C GLU A 32 19.26 -4.38 18.78
N VAL A 33 20.35 -3.77 19.27
CA VAL A 33 21.34 -4.45 20.12
C VAL A 33 20.70 -5.04 21.38
N GLN A 34 19.79 -4.30 22.02
CA GLN A 34 19.05 -4.77 23.19
C GLN A 34 18.12 -5.95 22.86
N TRP A 35 17.42 -5.89 21.72
CA TRP A 35 16.49 -6.94 21.30
C TRP A 35 17.19 -8.23 20.88
N LEU A 36 18.29 -8.11 20.15
CA LEU A 36 19.02 -9.27 19.63
C LEU A 36 19.97 -9.88 20.68
N ASN A 37 20.22 -9.17 21.79
CA ASN A 37 21.26 -9.49 22.76
C ASN A 37 22.62 -9.73 22.07
N TYR A 38 22.93 -8.91 21.07
CA TYR A 38 24.06 -9.06 20.18
C TYR A 38 24.87 -7.75 20.14
N PRO A 39 25.81 -7.55 21.07
CA PRO A 39 26.56 -6.28 21.19
C PRO A 39 27.52 -6.03 20.03
N GLY A 40 27.86 -7.07 19.25
CA GLY A 40 28.71 -6.96 18.06
C GLY A 40 27.97 -6.51 16.79
N LEU A 41 26.72 -6.06 16.89
CA LEU A 41 25.97 -5.57 15.73
C LEU A 41 26.70 -4.35 15.14
N PRO A 42 27.07 -4.33 13.86
CA PRO A 42 27.76 -3.17 13.30
C PRO A 42 26.80 -1.99 13.09
N LEU A 43 27.31 -0.79 13.37
CA LEU A 43 26.70 0.45 12.90
C LEU A 43 26.87 0.56 11.37
N LEU A 44 25.85 1.08 10.69
CA LEU A 44 25.96 1.38 9.27
C LEU A 44 26.79 2.65 9.06
N TRP A 45 26.47 3.74 9.77
CA TRP A 45 27.30 4.95 9.83
C TRP A 45 27.81 5.22 11.26
N PRO A 46 29.13 5.26 11.50
CA PRO A 46 29.68 5.60 12.81
C PRO A 46 29.56 7.09 13.15
N ASP A 47 29.55 7.96 12.14
CA ASP A 47 29.53 9.42 12.31
C ASP A 47 28.87 10.14 11.12
N LEU A 48 28.81 11.47 11.21
CA LEU A 48 28.19 12.32 10.19
C LEU A 48 28.97 12.32 8.86
N ALA A 49 30.30 12.14 8.90
CA ALA A 49 31.10 12.09 7.69
C ALA A 49 30.80 10.81 6.89
N ALA A 50 30.59 9.69 7.58
CA ALA A 50 30.15 8.43 6.98
C ALA A 50 28.77 8.55 6.31
N VAL A 51 27.79 9.21 6.95
CA VAL A 51 26.48 9.46 6.33
C VAL A 51 26.65 10.26 5.03
N ARG A 52 27.40 11.36 5.07
CA ARG A 52 27.56 12.26 3.92
C ARG A 52 28.41 11.69 2.78
N SER A 53 29.17 10.62 3.04
CA SER A 53 29.97 9.93 2.03
C SER A 53 29.31 8.63 1.52
N CYS A 54 28.12 8.29 2.05
CA CYS A 54 27.30 7.18 1.58
C CYS A 54 27.03 7.30 0.07
N ARG A 55 27.23 6.21 -0.67
CA ARG A 55 27.02 6.16 -2.13
C ARG A 55 25.81 5.33 -2.51
N GLU A 56 25.33 4.54 -1.55
CA GLU A 56 24.11 3.77 -1.60
C GLU A 56 22.91 4.73 -1.66
N ARG A 57 21.84 4.27 -2.30
CA ARG A 57 20.62 5.06 -2.36
C ARG A 57 19.90 4.97 -1.03
N ILE A 58 19.38 6.10 -0.54
CA ILE A 58 18.68 6.16 0.74
C ILE A 58 17.28 6.71 0.50
N TRP A 59 16.26 5.91 0.72
CA TRP A 59 14.89 6.39 0.82
C TRP A 59 14.61 6.81 2.25
N ALA A 60 13.99 7.97 2.43
CA ALA A 60 13.73 8.60 3.71
C ALA A 60 12.26 9.00 3.81
N ALA A 61 11.66 8.75 4.97
CA ALA A 61 10.27 9.09 5.28
C ALA A 61 10.23 10.24 6.28
N PHE A 62 9.52 11.32 5.94
CA PHE A 62 9.43 12.55 6.72
C PHE A 62 7.99 12.84 7.14
N GLU A 63 7.83 13.41 8.32
CA GLU A 63 6.57 13.96 8.82
C GLU A 63 6.88 15.33 9.44
N GLY A 64 6.29 16.40 8.89
CA GLY A 64 6.58 17.77 9.37
C GLY A 64 8.06 18.16 9.29
N GLY A 65 8.83 17.59 8.35
CA GLY A 65 10.27 17.81 8.20
C GLY A 65 11.15 16.96 9.13
N ALA A 66 10.56 16.23 10.07
CA ALA A 66 11.27 15.27 10.91
C ALA A 66 11.36 13.90 10.23
N LEU A 67 12.57 13.34 10.20
CA LEU A 67 12.83 12.01 9.67
C LEU A 67 12.26 10.94 10.62
N ARG A 68 11.36 10.11 10.10
CA ARG A 68 10.70 9.01 10.82
C ARG A 68 11.32 7.64 10.52
N GLY A 69 12.07 7.53 9.44
CA GLY A 69 12.78 6.31 9.09
C GLY A 69 13.49 6.44 7.74
N LEU A 70 14.36 5.47 7.47
CA LEU A 70 15.07 5.35 6.21
C LEU A 70 15.28 3.88 5.82
N VAL A 71 15.50 3.64 4.54
CA VAL A 71 15.99 2.36 4.03
C VAL A 71 17.15 2.63 3.08
N VAL A 72 18.26 1.93 3.32
CA VAL A 72 19.47 2.03 2.53
C VAL A 72 19.52 0.84 1.57
N VAL A 73 19.74 1.13 0.29
CA VAL A 73 19.74 0.13 -0.76
C VAL A 73 20.99 0.22 -1.64
N SER A 74 21.60 -0.93 -1.86
CA SER A 74 22.73 -1.12 -2.76
C SER A 74 22.27 -1.82 -4.05
N ARG A 75 22.99 -1.56 -5.14
CA ARG A 75 22.76 -2.23 -6.44
C ARG A 75 23.50 -3.56 -6.47
N ARG A 76 22.81 -4.61 -6.90
CA ARG A 76 23.41 -5.93 -7.11
C ARG A 76 23.97 -6.04 -8.53
N PRO A 77 24.97 -6.92 -8.77
CA PRO A 77 25.53 -7.15 -10.10
C PRO A 77 24.52 -7.64 -11.15
N ASP A 78 23.43 -8.29 -10.71
CA ASP A 78 22.35 -8.79 -11.56
C ASP A 78 21.29 -7.72 -11.93
N GLY A 79 21.51 -6.47 -11.53
CA GLY A 79 20.61 -5.34 -11.77
C GLY A 79 19.54 -5.14 -10.70
N GLY A 80 19.33 -6.10 -9.81
CA GLY A 80 18.43 -5.98 -8.66
C GLY A 80 18.99 -5.08 -7.55
N ILE A 81 18.26 -5.00 -6.44
CA ILE A 81 18.71 -4.27 -5.24
C ILE A 81 18.88 -5.19 -4.03
N HIS A 82 19.69 -4.74 -3.08
CA HIS A 82 19.77 -5.32 -1.74
C HIS A 82 19.45 -4.22 -0.73
N ILE A 83 18.58 -4.52 0.24
CA ILE A 83 18.32 -3.62 1.36
C ILE A 83 19.41 -3.88 2.39
N ASP A 84 20.34 -2.94 2.52
CA ASP A 84 21.44 -3.02 3.47
C ASP A 84 20.94 -2.76 4.90
N ARG A 85 19.95 -1.87 5.04
CA ARG A 85 19.35 -1.57 6.34
C ARG A 85 17.98 -0.93 6.22
N THR A 86 17.05 -1.36 7.09
CA THR A 86 15.77 -0.67 7.34
C THR A 86 15.81 -0.08 8.74
N VAL A 87 15.55 1.22 8.86
CA VAL A 87 15.61 1.96 10.12
C VAL A 87 14.31 2.74 10.30
N VAL A 88 13.71 2.63 11.47
CA VAL A 88 12.54 3.45 11.87
C VAL A 88 12.87 4.09 13.21
N ASP A 89 12.50 5.35 13.37
CA ASP A 89 12.62 6.04 14.65
C ASP A 89 11.90 5.22 15.74
N PRO A 90 12.59 4.80 16.81
CA PRO A 90 12.02 3.99 17.90
C PRO A 90 10.71 4.53 18.47
N GLU A 91 10.54 5.86 18.53
CA GLU A 91 9.33 6.49 19.05
C GLU A 91 8.12 6.35 18.10
N HIS A 92 8.36 5.92 16.86
CA HIS A 92 7.38 5.85 15.78
C HIS A 92 7.24 4.44 15.20
N LEU A 93 7.68 3.41 15.93
CA LEU A 93 7.48 2.02 15.56
C LEU A 93 5.98 1.67 15.44
N ALA A 94 5.68 0.67 14.61
CA ALA A 94 4.32 0.20 14.31
C ALA A 94 3.36 1.25 13.69
N GLN A 95 3.82 2.46 13.35
CA GLN A 95 3.01 3.47 12.66
C GLN A 95 3.01 3.34 11.12
N GLY A 96 3.66 2.28 10.60
CA GLY A 96 3.66 1.95 9.17
C GLY A 96 4.85 2.52 8.38
N TRP A 97 5.74 3.31 8.98
CA TRP A 97 6.89 3.94 8.29
C TRP A 97 7.79 2.95 7.57
N GLY A 98 8.16 1.85 8.24
CA GLY A 98 8.95 0.78 7.60
C GLY A 98 8.29 0.22 6.35
N TYR A 99 6.97 0.00 6.39
CA TYR A 99 6.24 -0.53 5.23
C TYR A 99 6.23 0.46 4.06
N ARG A 100 6.03 1.76 4.35
CA ARG A 100 6.06 2.82 3.33
C ARG A 100 7.43 2.88 2.64
N LEU A 101 8.50 2.82 3.42
CA LEU A 101 9.88 2.82 2.94
C LEU A 101 10.18 1.59 2.06
N LEU A 102 9.80 0.40 2.51
CA LEU A 102 9.98 -0.82 1.72
C LEU A 102 9.19 -0.79 0.42
N ASN A 103 7.92 -0.38 0.46
CA ASN A 103 7.09 -0.28 -0.73
C ASN A 103 7.67 0.71 -1.75
N ARG A 104 8.25 1.82 -1.28
CA ARG A 104 8.96 2.75 -2.16
C ARG A 104 10.25 2.15 -2.72
N ALA A 105 11.02 1.46 -1.88
CA ALA A 105 12.31 0.90 -2.28
C ALA A 105 12.20 -0.17 -3.35
N VAL A 106 11.17 -1.01 -3.30
CA VAL A 106 10.96 -2.09 -4.28
C VAL A 106 10.19 -1.65 -5.53
N GLN A 107 9.66 -0.42 -5.55
CA GLN A 107 8.86 0.07 -6.66
C GLN A 107 9.70 0.15 -7.94
N GLY A 108 9.26 -0.56 -8.99
CA GLY A 108 9.96 -0.62 -10.27
C GLY A 108 11.23 -1.49 -10.27
N GLU A 109 11.52 -2.18 -9.16
CA GLU A 109 12.66 -3.10 -9.07
C GLU A 109 12.23 -4.51 -9.50
N THR A 110 13.07 -5.17 -10.30
CA THR A 110 12.80 -6.54 -10.80
C THR A 110 13.08 -7.60 -9.76
N SER A 111 13.97 -7.31 -8.81
CA SER A 111 14.33 -8.20 -7.71
C SER A 111 14.92 -7.39 -6.56
N CYS A 112 14.61 -7.80 -5.34
CA CYS A 112 15.11 -7.17 -4.12
C CYS A 112 15.37 -8.25 -3.07
N SER A 113 16.49 -8.14 -2.39
CA SER A 113 16.87 -9.04 -1.30
C SER A 113 17.13 -8.27 -0.01
N VAL A 114 17.01 -8.95 1.12
CA VAL A 114 17.41 -8.42 2.43
C VAL A 114 17.87 -9.54 3.34
N ASP A 115 18.91 -9.26 4.12
CA ASP A 115 19.40 -10.18 5.13
C ASP A 115 19.04 -9.65 6.51
N THR A 116 18.55 -10.51 7.40
CA THR A 116 18.22 -10.12 8.78
C THR A 116 18.38 -11.30 9.74
N ALA A 117 18.53 -11.01 11.03
CA ALA A 117 18.63 -12.05 12.04
C ALA A 117 17.30 -12.79 12.23
N GLU A 118 17.36 -14.12 12.36
CA GLU A 118 16.21 -14.99 12.64
C GLU A 118 15.45 -14.56 13.90
N VAL A 119 16.19 -14.01 14.87
CA VAL A 119 15.63 -13.52 16.13
C VAL A 119 15.07 -12.08 16.02
N ASN A 120 15.29 -11.37 14.92
CA ASN A 120 14.72 -10.05 14.66
C ASN A 120 13.25 -10.15 14.20
N ARG A 121 12.37 -10.54 15.11
CA ARG A 121 10.94 -10.77 14.82
C ARG A 121 10.23 -9.54 14.26
N ALA A 122 10.61 -8.34 14.70
CA ALA A 122 10.02 -7.10 14.23
C ALA A 122 10.35 -6.84 12.74
N ALA A 123 11.61 -7.00 12.35
CA ALA A 123 12.03 -6.88 10.96
C ALA A 123 11.40 -7.98 10.09
N LEU A 124 11.40 -9.24 10.56
CA LEU A 124 10.78 -10.35 9.84
C LEU A 124 9.30 -10.11 9.57
N ALA A 125 8.53 -9.66 10.58
CA ALA A 125 7.12 -9.34 10.41
C ALA A 125 6.91 -8.21 9.38
N LEU A 126 7.77 -7.19 9.40
CA LEU A 126 7.73 -6.10 8.44
C LEU A 126 8.04 -6.59 7.00
N TYR A 127 9.11 -7.36 6.82
CA TYR A 127 9.52 -7.88 5.51
C TYR A 127 8.47 -8.83 4.94
N HIS A 128 7.93 -9.75 5.75
CA HIS A 128 6.83 -10.61 5.30
C HIS A 128 5.59 -9.82 4.90
N LYS A 129 5.22 -8.80 5.69
CA LYS A 129 4.11 -7.89 5.33
C LYS A 129 4.38 -7.16 4.01
N ALA A 130 5.63 -6.79 3.74
CA ALA A 130 6.04 -6.19 2.48
C ALA A 130 6.17 -7.19 1.32
N GLY A 131 5.90 -8.49 1.51
CA GLY A 131 5.95 -9.50 0.44
C GLY A 131 7.31 -10.17 0.26
N PHE A 132 8.18 -10.13 1.28
CA PHE A 132 9.43 -10.89 1.26
C PHE A 132 9.24 -12.31 1.79
N VAL A 133 9.92 -13.26 1.15
CA VAL A 133 9.89 -14.68 1.54
C VAL A 133 11.29 -15.20 1.81
N GLN A 134 11.43 -16.10 2.78
CA GLN A 134 12.72 -16.71 3.11
C GLN A 134 13.19 -17.63 2.00
N THR A 135 14.44 -17.46 1.59
CA THR A 135 15.08 -18.29 0.56
C THR A 135 16.33 -18.99 1.07
N GLN A 136 17.02 -18.43 2.07
CA GLN A 136 18.22 -19.04 2.66
C GLN A 136 18.29 -18.80 4.17
N ARG A 137 19.07 -19.64 4.85
CA ARG A 137 19.42 -19.53 6.27
C ARG A 137 20.87 -19.98 6.47
N TRP A 138 21.65 -19.22 7.23
CA TRP A 138 23.02 -19.60 7.61
C TRP A 138 23.34 -19.12 9.03
N LEU A 139 24.46 -19.61 9.57
CA LEU A 139 25.02 -19.16 10.84
C LEU A 139 26.26 -18.30 10.56
N THR A 140 26.39 -17.18 11.28
CA THR A 140 27.66 -16.44 11.34
C THR A 140 28.71 -17.24 12.14
N PRO A 141 30.01 -16.90 12.05
CA PRO A 141 31.06 -17.58 12.81
C PRO A 141 30.85 -17.60 14.33
N ASP A 142 30.13 -16.61 14.87
CA ASP A 142 29.77 -16.48 16.28
C ASP A 142 28.35 -17.00 16.61
N GLY A 143 27.71 -17.70 15.67
CA GLY A 143 26.50 -18.49 15.91
C GLY A 143 25.17 -17.75 15.75
N LEU A 144 25.17 -16.50 15.28
CA LEU A 144 23.93 -15.78 14.97
C LEU A 144 23.30 -16.36 13.70
N ALA A 145 22.04 -16.79 13.79
CA ALA A 145 21.27 -17.25 12.65
C ALA A 145 20.76 -16.07 11.81
N LEU A 146 21.15 -16.04 10.53
CA LEU A 146 20.73 -15.06 9.55
C LEU A 146 19.85 -15.70 8.48
N TRP A 147 18.86 -14.95 8.03
CA TRP A 147 17.97 -15.31 6.95
C TRP A 147 18.20 -14.37 5.77
N ARG A 148 18.19 -14.94 4.56
CA ARG A 148 18.00 -14.17 3.33
C ARG A 148 16.55 -14.24 2.94
N LEU A 149 15.99 -13.08 2.67
CA LEU A 149 14.64 -12.90 2.19
C LEU A 149 14.71 -12.29 0.79
N GLU A 150 13.88 -12.80 -0.13
CA GLU A 150 13.71 -12.22 -1.47
C GLU A 150 12.30 -11.65 -1.61
N TYR A 151 12.20 -10.48 -2.23
CA TYR A 151 10.94 -9.83 -2.54
C TYR A 151 10.18 -10.63 -3.60
N ARG A 152 9.01 -11.13 -3.21
CA ARG A 152 8.07 -11.86 -4.07
C ARG A 152 6.66 -11.37 -3.77
N PRO A 153 6.21 -10.27 -4.41
CA PRO A 153 4.90 -9.72 -4.14
C PRO A 153 3.82 -10.78 -4.38
N ALA A 154 2.77 -10.75 -3.55
CA ALA A 154 1.73 -11.76 -3.57
C ALA A 154 1.14 -11.92 -4.98
N GLU A 155 1.01 -13.18 -5.42
CA GLU A 155 0.28 -13.51 -6.63
C GLU A 155 -1.23 -13.58 -6.30
N PRO A 156 -2.09 -12.98 -7.13
CA PRO A 156 -3.53 -13.06 -6.92
C PRO A 156 -4.00 -14.52 -7.08
N PRO A 157 -5.00 -14.97 -6.31
CA PRO A 157 -5.60 -16.27 -6.52
C PRO A 157 -6.39 -16.26 -7.84
N ALA A 158 -6.76 -17.45 -8.32
CA ALA A 158 -7.67 -17.54 -9.46
C ALA A 158 -9.04 -16.91 -9.11
N LEU A 159 -9.38 -15.83 -9.82
CA LEU A 159 -10.65 -15.11 -9.65
C LEU A 159 -11.67 -15.53 -10.71
N GLU A 160 -12.93 -15.66 -10.28
CA GLU A 160 -14.06 -15.99 -11.16
C GLU A 160 -15.30 -15.21 -10.72
N LEU A 161 -15.84 -14.37 -11.63
CA LEU A 161 -17.14 -13.74 -11.41
C LEU A 161 -18.26 -14.78 -11.64
N ARG A 162 -19.02 -15.06 -10.58
CA ARG A 162 -20.17 -15.96 -10.59
C ARG A 162 -21.44 -15.24 -11.05
N ALA A 163 -22.47 -16.02 -11.38
CA ALA A 163 -23.75 -15.50 -11.87
C ALA A 163 -24.51 -14.64 -10.84
N ASP A 164 -24.25 -14.84 -9.55
CA ASP A 164 -24.82 -14.04 -8.44
C ASP A 164 -24.10 -12.69 -8.24
N GLY A 165 -23.10 -12.37 -9.08
CA GLY A 165 -22.32 -11.14 -9.01
C GLY A 165 -21.19 -11.17 -7.98
N TRP A 166 -20.95 -12.31 -7.31
CA TRP A 166 -19.84 -12.48 -6.37
C TRP A 166 -18.62 -13.10 -7.05
N VAL A 167 -17.43 -12.66 -6.65
CA VAL A 167 -16.16 -13.17 -7.15
C VAL A 167 -15.65 -14.26 -6.22
N LYS A 168 -15.43 -15.46 -6.78
CA LYS A 168 -14.68 -16.52 -6.10
C LYS A 168 -13.24 -16.05 -5.92
N GLY A 169 -12.71 -16.18 -4.70
CA GLY A 169 -11.35 -15.72 -4.35
C GLY A 169 -11.30 -14.36 -3.64
N ALA A 170 -12.42 -13.62 -3.62
CA ALA A 170 -12.59 -12.46 -2.74
C ALA A 170 -13.15 -12.89 -1.37
N LEU A 171 -12.71 -12.23 -0.30
CA LEU A 171 -13.38 -12.30 0.99
C LEU A 171 -14.70 -11.51 0.91
N GLN A 172 -15.82 -12.18 1.14
CA GLN A 172 -17.15 -11.59 0.95
C GLN A 172 -17.65 -11.03 2.29
N LEU A 173 -17.92 -9.73 2.32
CA LEU A 173 -18.47 -9.00 3.47
C LEU A 173 -19.71 -8.22 3.02
N PRO A 174 -20.88 -8.88 2.90
CA PRO A 174 -22.08 -8.26 2.36
C PRO A 174 -22.45 -6.94 3.04
N SER A 175 -22.48 -5.86 2.25
CA SER A 175 -22.88 -4.54 2.70
C SER A 175 -24.38 -4.31 2.50
N PRO A 176 -25.09 -3.71 3.48
CA PRO A 176 -26.46 -3.25 3.27
C PRO A 176 -26.54 -1.99 2.40
N ASN A 177 -25.41 -1.33 2.13
CA ASN A 177 -25.36 -0.06 1.39
C ASN A 177 -25.34 -0.33 -0.12
N CYS A 178 -26.40 -0.91 -0.66
CA CYS A 178 -26.56 -1.10 -2.09
C CYS A 178 -28.04 -1.15 -2.47
N ASP A 179 -28.32 -0.92 -3.74
CA ASP A 179 -29.66 -1.02 -4.31
C ASP A 179 -29.61 -1.53 -5.76
N GLU A 180 -30.76 -1.59 -6.40
CA GLU A 180 -30.85 -2.01 -7.80
C GLU A 180 -30.31 -0.92 -8.73
N ARG A 181 -29.65 -1.36 -9.80
CA ARG A 181 -29.25 -0.46 -10.90
C ARG A 181 -30.49 0.05 -11.61
N SER A 182 -30.39 1.24 -12.20
CA SER A 182 -31.42 1.75 -13.10
C SER A 182 -31.70 0.75 -14.24
N PRO A 183 -32.96 0.59 -14.69
CA PRO A 183 -33.30 -0.39 -15.73
C PRO A 183 -32.41 -0.27 -16.97
N GLY A 184 -31.91 -1.40 -17.46
CA GLY A 184 -31.03 -1.48 -18.64
C GLY A 184 -29.58 -1.06 -18.39
N CYS A 185 -29.22 -0.59 -17.19
CA CYS A 185 -27.83 -0.27 -16.86
C CYS A 185 -27.07 -1.54 -16.48
N VAL A 186 -26.00 -1.80 -17.22
CA VAL A 186 -25.00 -2.81 -16.89
C VAL A 186 -23.67 -2.11 -16.56
N PRO A 187 -22.82 -2.68 -15.70
CA PRO A 187 -21.52 -2.10 -15.44
C PRO A 187 -20.62 -2.18 -16.68
N GLU A 188 -20.15 -1.03 -17.15
CA GLU A 188 -19.25 -0.87 -18.29
C GLU A 188 -17.95 -0.13 -17.92
N LEU A 189 -17.90 0.46 -16.73
CA LEU A 189 -16.79 1.29 -16.25
C LEU A 189 -16.21 0.74 -14.94
N LEU A 190 -14.89 0.64 -14.85
CA LEU A 190 -14.20 0.52 -13.56
C LEU A 190 -13.87 1.93 -13.04
N VAL A 191 -14.28 2.24 -11.80
CA VAL A 191 -13.88 3.48 -11.14
C VAL A 191 -12.96 3.13 -9.98
N ILE A 192 -11.72 3.60 -10.05
CA ILE A 192 -10.71 3.43 -9.01
C ILE A 192 -10.85 4.55 -7.98
N HIS A 193 -10.78 4.17 -6.72
CA HIS A 193 -10.80 5.02 -5.54
C HIS A 193 -9.59 4.69 -4.68
N ASN A 194 -9.31 5.53 -3.69
CA ASN A 194 -8.46 5.13 -2.58
C ASN A 194 -9.12 5.47 -1.24
N ILE A 195 -8.77 4.67 -0.23
CA ILE A 195 -9.24 4.89 1.13
C ILE A 195 -8.26 4.31 2.15
N SER A 196 -8.15 4.97 3.30
CA SER A 196 -7.50 4.44 4.49
C SER A 196 -8.23 4.92 5.73
N LEU A 197 -8.48 4.00 6.67
CA LEU A 197 -9.19 4.28 7.92
C LEU A 197 -8.46 3.62 9.10
N PRO A 198 -7.95 4.43 10.07
CA PRO A 198 -7.88 5.90 10.03
C PRO A 198 -7.06 6.44 8.83
N PRO A 199 -7.20 7.74 8.49
CA PRO A 199 -6.44 8.31 7.38
C PRO A 199 -4.95 7.98 7.50
N TYR A 200 -4.37 7.49 6.40
CA TYR A 200 -2.94 7.14 6.30
C TYR A 200 -2.51 5.97 7.20
N ARG A 201 -3.45 5.18 7.72
CA ARG A 201 -3.21 3.93 8.46
C ARG A 201 -3.83 2.76 7.70
N TYR A 202 -3.13 1.63 7.68
CA TYR A 202 -3.46 0.47 6.83
C TYR A 202 -3.49 -0.83 7.61
N GLY A 203 -4.24 -1.81 7.11
CA GLY A 203 -4.39 -3.13 7.71
C GLY A 203 -5.44 -3.20 8.83
N GLY A 204 -6.10 -2.09 9.14
CA GLY A 204 -7.21 -2.05 10.10
C GLY A 204 -8.53 -2.53 9.51
N ALA A 205 -9.55 -2.61 10.38
CA ALA A 205 -10.92 -2.98 10.02
C ALA A 205 -11.81 -1.79 9.63
N GLY A 206 -11.33 -0.54 9.78
CA GLY A 206 -12.16 0.66 9.63
C GLY A 206 -12.90 0.78 8.30
N VAL A 207 -12.26 0.39 7.18
CA VAL A 207 -12.90 0.39 5.85
C VAL A 207 -14.02 -0.65 5.78
N GLU A 208 -13.76 -1.87 6.26
CA GLU A 208 -14.77 -2.92 6.31
C GLU A 208 -15.97 -2.52 7.17
N GLN A 209 -15.69 -1.94 8.33
CA GLN A 209 -16.71 -1.45 9.25
C GLN A 209 -17.52 -0.29 8.64
N LEU A 210 -16.88 0.70 8.01
CA LEU A 210 -17.57 1.80 7.32
C LEU A 210 -18.51 1.28 6.25
N PHE A 211 -18.02 0.43 5.35
CA PHE A 211 -18.83 -0.09 4.24
C PHE A 211 -19.93 -1.05 4.71
N THR A 212 -19.87 -1.58 5.93
CA THR A 212 -20.90 -2.45 6.50
C THR A 212 -21.76 -1.80 7.58
N ASN A 213 -21.69 -0.47 7.75
CA ASN A 213 -22.41 0.30 8.79
C ASN A 213 -22.11 -0.14 10.24
N ARG A 214 -20.87 -0.60 10.47
CA ARG A 214 -20.38 -1.08 11.78
C ARG A 214 -19.22 -0.26 12.33
N LEU A 215 -18.94 0.91 11.75
CA LEU A 215 -17.84 1.78 12.19
C LEU A 215 -18.12 2.28 13.60
N ASP A 216 -17.25 1.92 14.54
CA ASP A 216 -17.35 2.37 15.92
C ASP A 216 -16.73 3.78 16.05
N PRO A 217 -17.53 4.83 16.32
CA PRO A 217 -17.00 6.19 16.47
C PRO A 217 -16.04 6.36 17.67
N ALA A 218 -15.99 5.41 18.60
CA ALA A 218 -15.06 5.42 19.74
C ALA A 218 -13.65 4.92 19.39
N GLU A 219 -13.46 4.16 18.30
CA GLU A 219 -12.15 3.60 17.93
C GLU A 219 -11.15 4.67 17.47
N HIS A 220 -11.62 5.78 16.88
CA HIS A 220 -10.75 6.86 16.42
C HIS A 220 -11.50 8.20 16.25
N PRO A 221 -10.89 9.37 16.58
CA PRO A 221 -11.56 10.67 16.46
C PRO A 221 -12.14 10.96 15.06
N TYR A 222 -11.42 10.56 14.00
CA TYR A 222 -11.89 10.70 12.61
C TYR A 222 -13.21 9.95 12.35
N TYR A 223 -13.47 8.84 13.03
CA TYR A 223 -14.65 8.00 12.81
C TYR A 223 -15.94 8.67 13.28
N GLN A 224 -15.85 9.56 14.28
CA GLN A 224 -17.00 10.33 14.78
C GLN A 224 -17.69 11.13 13.67
N GLY A 225 -16.93 11.64 12.71
CA GLY A 225 -17.48 12.42 11.60
C GLY A 225 -18.10 11.60 10.47
N ILE A 226 -17.79 10.30 10.39
CA ILE A 226 -18.11 9.47 9.21
C ILE A 226 -18.92 8.20 9.51
N HIS A 227 -19.09 7.81 10.78
CA HIS A 227 -19.76 6.55 11.15
C HIS A 227 -21.23 6.45 10.68
N GLN A 228 -21.88 7.60 10.43
CA GLN A 228 -23.26 7.67 9.95
C GLN A 228 -23.36 7.62 8.43
N LEU A 229 -22.25 7.75 7.70
CA LEU A 229 -22.26 7.68 6.25
C LEU A 229 -22.78 6.32 5.80
N ARG A 230 -23.49 6.34 4.69
CA ARG A 230 -24.01 5.16 4.01
C ARG A 230 -23.35 5.11 2.65
N VAL A 231 -22.19 4.47 2.62
CA VAL A 231 -21.32 4.35 1.45
C VAL A 231 -20.82 2.93 1.33
N SER A 232 -20.47 2.53 0.11
CA SER A 232 -19.89 1.22 -0.19
C SER A 232 -19.16 1.27 -1.52
N ALA A 233 -18.25 0.32 -1.71
CA ALA A 233 -17.70 -0.03 -3.01
C ALA A 233 -18.06 -1.48 -3.34
N HIS A 234 -17.78 -1.91 -4.57
CA HIS A 234 -17.92 -3.34 -4.87
C HIS A 234 -16.73 -4.10 -4.28
N PHE A 235 -15.53 -3.58 -4.48
CA PHE A 235 -14.28 -4.24 -4.10
C PHE A 235 -13.37 -3.32 -3.29
N PHE A 236 -12.55 -3.92 -2.42
CA PHE A 236 -11.45 -3.27 -1.71
C PHE A 236 -10.20 -4.15 -1.81
N ILE A 237 -9.08 -3.55 -2.19
CA ILE A 237 -7.79 -4.22 -2.35
C ILE A 237 -6.83 -3.68 -1.28
N ARG A 238 -6.51 -4.53 -0.29
CA ARG A 238 -5.56 -4.22 0.78
C ARG A 238 -4.14 -4.05 0.25
N ARG A 239 -3.28 -3.43 1.05
CA ARG A 239 -1.87 -3.19 0.71
C ARG A 239 -1.10 -4.47 0.35
N ASP A 240 -1.44 -5.60 0.95
CA ASP A 240 -0.86 -6.92 0.70
C ASP A 240 -1.48 -7.65 -0.51
N GLY A 241 -2.45 -7.03 -1.18
CA GLY A 241 -3.17 -7.60 -2.31
C GLY A 241 -4.42 -8.38 -1.93
N GLN A 242 -4.79 -8.53 -0.65
CA GLN A 242 -6.03 -9.22 -0.29
C GLN A 242 -7.25 -8.50 -0.91
N LEU A 243 -8.10 -9.27 -1.60
CA LEU A 243 -9.32 -8.78 -2.22
C LEU A 243 -10.53 -9.03 -1.33
N LEU A 244 -11.26 -7.98 -1.04
CA LEU A 244 -12.54 -8.02 -0.36
C LEU A 244 -13.64 -7.58 -1.33
N GLN A 245 -14.83 -8.13 -1.18
CA GLN A 245 -16.02 -7.74 -1.92
C GLN A 245 -17.17 -7.44 -0.95
N PHE A 246 -17.87 -6.31 -1.18
CA PHE A 246 -18.99 -5.88 -0.33
C PHE A 246 -20.34 -5.93 -1.04
N VAL A 247 -20.35 -5.70 -2.35
CA VAL A 247 -21.58 -5.60 -3.15
C VAL A 247 -21.45 -6.51 -4.38
N PRO A 248 -22.46 -7.34 -4.70
CA PRO A 248 -22.46 -8.12 -5.94
C PRO A 248 -22.48 -7.19 -7.15
N THR A 249 -21.75 -7.53 -8.21
CA THR A 249 -21.57 -6.64 -9.39
C THR A 249 -22.87 -6.30 -10.11
N GLY A 250 -23.92 -7.12 -9.97
CA GLY A 250 -25.25 -6.85 -10.50
C GLY A 250 -25.99 -5.72 -9.78
N LYS A 251 -25.62 -5.41 -8.53
CA LYS A 251 -26.20 -4.31 -7.75
C LYS A 251 -25.39 -3.04 -7.87
N ARG A 252 -26.01 -1.93 -7.48
CA ARG A 252 -25.39 -0.61 -7.43
C ARG A 252 -24.79 -0.37 -6.04
N ALA A 253 -23.47 -0.30 -5.95
CA ALA A 253 -22.78 0.22 -4.77
C ALA A 253 -22.80 1.76 -4.76
N TRP A 254 -22.57 2.36 -3.58
CA TRP A 254 -22.67 3.80 -3.37
C TRP A 254 -21.28 4.44 -3.19
N HIS A 255 -20.49 4.52 -4.27
CA HIS A 255 -19.09 4.96 -4.23
C HIS A 255 -18.83 6.31 -4.93
N ALA A 256 -19.49 6.59 -6.07
CA ALA A 256 -19.13 7.74 -6.91
C ALA A 256 -19.81 9.06 -6.49
N GLY A 257 -20.96 9.02 -5.82
CA GLY A 257 -21.76 10.22 -5.54
C GLY A 257 -22.11 11.01 -6.81
N VAL A 258 -22.19 12.34 -6.70
CA VAL A 258 -22.42 13.25 -7.85
C VAL A 258 -21.22 13.18 -8.80
N SER A 259 -21.43 12.62 -9.99
CA SER A 259 -20.36 12.26 -10.92
C SER A 259 -20.86 12.20 -12.37
N SER A 260 -19.96 12.42 -13.33
CA SER A 260 -20.22 12.31 -14.76
C SER A 260 -19.01 11.74 -15.51
N TRP A 261 -19.24 10.75 -16.38
CA TRP A 261 -18.21 10.18 -17.25
C TRP A 261 -18.65 10.30 -18.70
N ARG A 262 -17.85 10.98 -19.53
CA ARG A 262 -18.16 11.27 -20.95
C ARG A 262 -19.57 11.89 -21.15
N GLY A 263 -19.98 12.74 -20.22
CA GLY A 263 -21.30 13.41 -20.23
C GLY A 263 -22.44 12.60 -19.61
N ARG A 264 -22.25 11.33 -19.27
CA ARG A 264 -23.26 10.49 -18.59
C ARG A 264 -23.14 10.62 -17.08
N GLU A 265 -24.17 11.19 -16.45
CA GLU A 265 -24.24 11.36 -15.00
C GLU A 265 -24.55 10.05 -14.26
N LYS A 266 -24.41 10.08 -12.92
CA LYS A 266 -24.75 8.99 -11.99
C LYS A 266 -23.91 7.73 -12.25
N CYS A 267 -22.60 7.87 -12.17
CA CYS A 267 -21.66 6.80 -12.50
C CYS A 267 -21.91 5.50 -11.73
N ASN A 268 -22.49 5.54 -10.52
CA ASN A 268 -22.88 4.33 -9.78
C ASN A 268 -23.77 3.37 -10.63
N ASP A 269 -24.62 3.89 -11.52
CA ASP A 269 -25.56 3.08 -12.32
C ASP A 269 -24.85 2.12 -13.27
N PHE A 270 -23.70 2.51 -13.81
CA PHE A 270 -23.00 1.80 -14.88
C PHE A 270 -21.52 1.52 -14.56
N SER A 271 -21.12 1.62 -13.29
CA SER A 271 -19.75 1.33 -12.87
C SER A 271 -19.62 0.33 -11.74
N ILE A 272 -18.41 -0.22 -11.65
CA ILE A 272 -17.88 -0.98 -10.52
C ILE A 272 -16.82 -0.13 -9.82
N GLY A 273 -17.13 0.33 -8.60
CA GLY A 273 -16.14 0.93 -7.69
C GLY A 273 -15.16 -0.09 -7.11
N VAL A 274 -13.87 0.18 -7.26
CA VAL A 274 -12.75 -0.56 -6.66
C VAL A 274 -11.94 0.39 -5.78
N GLU A 275 -11.89 0.10 -4.49
CA GLU A 275 -11.13 0.86 -3.50
C GLU A 275 -9.74 0.27 -3.33
N MET A 276 -8.71 1.10 -3.46
CA MET A 276 -7.33 0.71 -3.19
C MET A 276 -6.95 1.21 -1.80
N GLU A 277 -6.50 0.32 -0.90
CA GLU A 277 -5.99 0.76 0.40
C GLU A 277 -4.78 1.68 0.19
N GLY A 278 -4.86 2.93 0.62
CA GLY A 278 -3.85 3.93 0.31
C GLY A 278 -4.32 5.37 0.50
N CYS A 279 -3.60 6.29 -0.14
CA CYS A 279 -3.88 7.73 -0.14
C CYS A 279 -3.12 8.43 -1.27
N ASP A 280 -3.43 9.71 -1.50
CA ASP A 280 -2.88 10.57 -2.55
C ASP A 280 -1.39 10.96 -2.35
N PHE A 281 -0.73 10.48 -1.30
CA PHE A 281 0.62 10.92 -0.88
C PHE A 281 1.69 9.83 -0.91
N GLU A 282 1.37 8.64 -1.40
CA GLU A 282 2.36 7.58 -1.59
C GLU A 282 1.99 6.56 -2.67
N PRO A 283 2.96 5.79 -3.19
CA PRO A 283 2.71 4.72 -4.15
C PRO A 283 1.78 3.62 -3.63
N PHE A 284 0.99 3.04 -4.53
CA PHE A 284 0.32 1.74 -4.33
C PHE A 284 1.29 0.57 -4.48
N SER A 285 1.01 -0.56 -3.83
CA SER A 285 1.92 -1.71 -3.86
C SER A 285 1.81 -2.55 -5.12
N GLU A 286 2.87 -3.29 -5.44
CA GLU A 286 2.88 -4.27 -6.55
C GLU A 286 1.75 -5.31 -6.41
N ALA A 287 1.50 -5.78 -5.19
CA ALA A 287 0.44 -6.75 -4.91
C ALA A 287 -0.95 -6.17 -5.24
N GLN A 288 -1.16 -4.88 -5.00
CA GLN A 288 -2.42 -4.22 -5.34
C GLN A 288 -2.64 -4.12 -6.84
N TYR A 289 -1.64 -3.71 -7.63
CA TYR A 289 -1.76 -3.67 -9.09
C TYR A 289 -1.99 -5.05 -9.69
N ARG A 290 -1.27 -6.07 -9.21
CA ARG A 290 -1.48 -7.47 -9.63
C ARG A 290 -2.90 -7.94 -9.35
N MET A 291 -3.42 -7.63 -8.16
CA MET A 291 -4.81 -7.96 -7.80
C MET A 291 -5.83 -7.20 -8.67
N LEU A 292 -5.61 -5.90 -8.91
CA LEU A 292 -6.49 -5.09 -9.76
C LEU A 292 -6.54 -5.66 -11.20
N ALA A 293 -5.39 -6.05 -11.74
CA ALA A 293 -5.29 -6.67 -13.06
C ALA A 293 -6.06 -8.01 -13.12
N ALA A 294 -5.86 -8.88 -12.12
CA ALA A 294 -6.56 -10.16 -12.03
C ALA A 294 -8.08 -9.97 -11.88
N LEU A 295 -8.50 -8.98 -11.08
CA LEU A 295 -9.91 -8.62 -10.90
C LEU A 295 -10.51 -8.12 -12.22
N SER A 296 -9.84 -7.18 -12.90
CA SER A 296 -10.28 -6.69 -14.22
C SER A 296 -10.46 -7.84 -15.21
N ALA A 297 -9.47 -8.73 -15.32
CA ALA A 297 -9.53 -9.89 -16.19
C ALA A 297 -10.70 -10.82 -15.87
N ALA A 298 -11.01 -11.04 -14.59
CA ALA A 298 -12.15 -11.86 -14.17
C ALA A 298 -13.49 -11.19 -14.49
N LEU A 299 -13.62 -9.89 -14.26
CA LEU A 299 -14.83 -9.11 -14.54
C LEU A 299 -15.12 -9.03 -16.04
N ARG A 300 -14.09 -8.76 -16.87
CA ARG A 300 -14.20 -8.64 -18.33
C ARG A 300 -14.72 -9.91 -19.03
N LYS A 301 -14.59 -11.08 -18.40
CA LYS A 301 -15.16 -12.34 -18.93
C LYS A 301 -16.69 -12.37 -18.93
N ARG A 302 -17.33 -11.48 -18.16
CA ARG A 302 -18.79 -11.52 -17.90
C ARG A 302 -19.46 -10.15 -18.01
N LEU A 303 -18.69 -9.06 -17.86
CA LEU A 303 -19.17 -7.69 -17.92
C LEU A 303 -18.58 -6.97 -19.14
N PRO A 304 -19.36 -6.11 -19.83
CA PRO A 304 -18.90 -5.36 -20.99
C PRO A 304 -18.05 -4.15 -20.57
N LEU A 305 -17.01 -4.36 -19.77
CA LEU A 305 -16.14 -3.28 -19.32
C LEU A 305 -15.34 -2.71 -20.50
N ILE A 306 -15.45 -1.39 -20.71
CA ILE A 306 -14.80 -0.67 -21.81
C ILE A 306 -13.69 0.26 -21.34
N ALA A 307 -13.73 0.68 -20.06
CA ALA A 307 -12.79 1.65 -19.53
C ALA A 307 -12.51 1.47 -18.04
N VAL A 308 -11.39 2.04 -17.61
CA VAL A 308 -10.97 2.23 -16.23
C VAL A 308 -10.65 3.71 -16.03
N THR A 309 -11.20 4.33 -14.99
CA THR A 309 -11.00 5.74 -14.68
C THR A 309 -10.94 5.99 -13.17
N GLY A 310 -10.60 7.22 -12.77
CA GLY A 310 -10.42 7.62 -11.38
C GLY A 310 -11.63 8.38 -10.86
N HIS A 311 -11.82 8.39 -9.54
CA HIS A 311 -12.85 9.23 -8.92
C HIS A 311 -12.60 10.72 -9.20
N GLU A 312 -11.33 11.13 -9.24
CA GLU A 312 -10.92 12.48 -9.62
C GLU A 312 -11.39 12.89 -11.03
N HIS A 313 -11.45 11.93 -11.96
CA HIS A 313 -11.81 12.17 -13.35
C HIS A 313 -13.33 12.30 -13.56
N ILE A 314 -14.13 11.59 -12.77
CA ILE A 314 -15.61 11.64 -12.86
C ILE A 314 -16.23 12.70 -11.94
N ALA A 315 -15.45 13.26 -11.03
CA ALA A 315 -15.89 14.27 -10.06
C ALA A 315 -14.83 15.36 -9.82
N PRO A 316 -14.38 16.05 -10.88
CA PRO A 316 -13.32 17.05 -10.78
C PRO A 316 -13.70 18.18 -9.82
N GLY A 317 -12.73 18.62 -9.02
CA GLY A 317 -12.92 19.67 -7.99
C GLY A 317 -13.61 19.20 -6.71
N ARG A 318 -14.24 18.01 -6.69
CA ARG A 318 -14.84 17.41 -5.48
C ARG A 318 -14.00 16.27 -4.92
N LYS A 319 -13.34 15.49 -5.77
CA LYS A 319 -12.57 14.30 -5.41
C LYS A 319 -11.18 14.35 -6.02
N THR A 320 -10.22 13.79 -5.29
CA THR A 320 -8.80 13.75 -5.66
C THR A 320 -8.23 12.34 -5.74
N ASP A 321 -9.00 11.33 -5.32
CA ASP A 321 -8.62 9.93 -5.32
C ASP A 321 -8.81 9.27 -6.71
N PRO A 322 -7.96 8.30 -7.11
CA PRO A 322 -6.85 7.71 -6.36
C PRO A 322 -5.55 8.54 -6.30
N GLY A 323 -5.50 9.72 -6.91
CA GLY A 323 -4.44 10.70 -6.71
C GLY A 323 -3.16 10.46 -7.53
N PRO A 324 -2.16 11.34 -7.40
CA PRO A 324 -1.01 11.42 -8.31
C PRO A 324 -0.05 10.23 -8.21
N PHE A 325 -0.17 9.40 -7.18
CA PHE A 325 0.65 8.21 -6.99
C PHE A 325 0.02 6.93 -7.57
N PHE A 326 -1.18 7.01 -8.14
CA PHE A 326 -1.75 5.94 -8.93
C PHE A 326 -1.17 5.96 -10.35
N ASP A 327 -0.54 4.85 -10.74
CA ASP A 327 0.11 4.66 -12.03
C ASP A 327 -0.93 4.25 -13.08
N TRP A 328 -1.51 5.26 -13.72
CA TRP A 328 -2.52 5.08 -14.76
C TRP A 328 -2.00 4.28 -15.96
N ALA A 329 -0.75 4.52 -16.39
CA ALA A 329 -0.17 3.84 -17.55
C ALA A 329 -0.08 2.33 -17.30
N ARG A 330 0.39 1.96 -16.10
CA ARG A 330 0.40 0.57 -15.66
C ARG A 330 -1.01 0.00 -15.54
N ALA A 331 -1.92 0.69 -14.84
CA ALA A 331 -3.27 0.19 -14.61
C ALA A 331 -4.01 -0.10 -15.92
N GLN A 332 -3.89 0.78 -16.93
CA GLN A 332 -4.46 0.59 -18.26
C GLN A 332 -3.86 -0.62 -18.98
N ALA A 333 -2.53 -0.75 -18.96
CA ALA A 333 -1.84 -1.87 -19.58
C ALA A 333 -2.23 -3.21 -18.94
N ASP A 334 -2.16 -3.30 -17.62
CA ASP A 334 -2.42 -4.52 -16.86
C ASP A 334 -3.91 -4.91 -16.89
N CYS A 335 -4.83 -3.93 -16.85
CA CYS A 335 -6.26 -4.19 -16.95
C CYS A 335 -6.76 -4.43 -18.38
N GLN A 336 -5.97 -4.05 -19.39
CA GLN A 336 -6.34 -4.01 -20.80
C GLN A 336 -7.64 -3.22 -21.04
N LEU A 337 -7.74 -2.04 -20.42
CA LEU A 337 -8.86 -1.12 -20.53
C LEU A 337 -8.33 0.29 -20.82
N ALA A 338 -9.03 1.04 -21.67
CA ALA A 338 -8.74 2.44 -21.92
C ALA A 338 -9.20 3.34 -20.75
N ASN A 339 -8.80 4.61 -20.74
CA ASN A 339 -9.42 5.66 -19.91
C ASN A 339 -10.41 6.46 -20.78
#